data_AF-A0A1C5TDH5-F1
#
_entry.id   AF-A0A1C5TDH5-F1
#
_cell.length_a   1.000
_cell.length_b   1.000
_cell.length_c   1.000
_cell.angle_alpha   90.00
_cell.angle_beta   90.00
_cell.angle_gamma   90.00
#
_symmetry.space_group_name_H-M   'P 1'
#
loop_
_entity.id
_entity.type
_entity.pdbx_description
1 polymer ?
#
loop_
_entity_poly.entity_id
_entity_poly.type
_entity_poly.pdbx_seq_one_letter_code
_entity_poly.pdbx_strand_id
1 'polypeptide(L)' 'MIFIQHILETDSFEEFASEWSEKNKIKPTEVSIGSHKKVIWRCEKGHEWEAAVKSRTINKTDADVLICGGS' A
#
# COMPACT_ATOMS: atom_id res chain seq x y z
N MET A 1 -8.10 8.01 26.75
CA MET A 1 -7.90 6.77 25.96
C MET A 1 -9.08 6.61 25.03
N ILE A 2 -9.21 7.51 24.06
CA ILE A 2 -10.31 7.48 23.08
C ILE A 2 -9.58 7.37 21.75
N PHE A 3 -9.45 6.13 21.28
CA PHE A 3 -8.85 5.83 19.98
C PHE A 3 -9.76 6.43 18.91
N ILE A 4 -9.19 7.38 18.20
CA ILE A 4 -9.77 8.25 17.20
C ILE A 4 -10.40 7.42 16.07
N GLN A 5 -11.58 7.89 15.62
CA GLN A 5 -12.20 7.70 14.30
C GLN A 5 -12.73 6.31 13.94
N HIS A 6 -13.86 5.99 14.57
CA HIS A 6 -14.97 5.39 13.86
C HIS A 6 -15.33 6.29 12.65
N ILE A 7 -15.50 5.68 11.47
CA ILE A 7 -16.08 6.24 10.24
C ILE A 7 -15.09 6.99 9.34
N LEU A 8 -14.33 6.26 8.50
CA LEU A 8 -14.03 6.52 7.07
C LEU A 8 -13.06 5.44 6.47
N GLU A 9 -13.08 4.18 6.96
CA GLU A 9 -11.92 3.28 6.80
C GLU A 9 -12.02 2.12 5.80
N THR A 10 -13.01 2.04 4.92
CA THR A 10 -13.17 0.87 4.02
C THR A 10 -12.97 1.12 2.53
N ASP A 11 -12.98 2.37 2.05
CA ASP A 11 -13.04 2.61 0.60
C ASP A 11 -11.66 2.51 -0.08
N SER A 12 -10.59 2.91 0.62
CA SER A 12 -9.27 3.02 -0.01
C SER A 12 -8.42 1.75 0.07
N PHE A 13 -8.76 0.77 0.91
CA PHE A 13 -7.97 -0.46 1.09
C PHE A 13 -8.01 -1.35 -0.16
N GLU A 14 -9.16 -1.45 -0.82
CA GLU A 14 -9.34 -2.35 -1.96
C GLU A 14 -8.43 -2.00 -3.14
N GLU A 15 -8.11 -0.72 -3.32
CA GLU A 15 -7.29 -0.24 -4.44
C GLU A 15 -5.85 -0.78 -4.42
N PHE A 16 -5.30 -1.09 -3.25
CA PHE A 16 -3.91 -1.51 -3.11
C PHE A 16 -3.75 -2.88 -2.40
N ALA A 17 -4.84 -3.46 -1.90
CA ALA A 17 -4.86 -4.81 -1.33
C ALA A 17 -4.47 -5.88 -2.36
N SER A 18 -4.86 -5.69 -3.63
CA SER A 18 -4.49 -6.59 -4.74
C SER A 18 -2.98 -6.63 -4.99
N GLU A 19 -2.27 -5.56 -4.63
CA GLU A 19 -0.83 -5.43 -4.82
C GLU A 19 -0.04 -5.67 -3.52
N TRP A 20 -0.70 -6.15 -2.47
CA TRP A 20 -0.07 -6.42 -1.18
C TRP A 20 0.61 -7.79 -1.17
N SER A 21 1.91 -7.85 -0.87
CA SER A 21 2.59 -9.13 -0.73
C SER A 21 2.20 -9.84 0.56
N GLU A 22 1.98 -11.15 0.48
CA GLU A 22 1.79 -12.05 1.63
C GLU A 22 3.01 -12.13 2.55
N LYS A 23 4.18 -11.68 2.09
CA LYS A 23 5.42 -11.61 2.88
C LYS A 23 5.36 -10.57 3.99
N ASN A 24 4.39 -9.65 3.94
CA ASN A 24 4.21 -8.64 4.96
C ASN A 24 3.59 -9.25 6.23
N LYS A 25 4.17 -8.93 7.38
CA LYS A 25 3.62 -9.31 8.69
C LYS A 25 2.41 -8.49 9.13
N ILE A 26 2.10 -7.43 8.38
CA ILE A 26 1.04 -6.47 8.66
C ILE A 26 -0.03 -6.61 7.59
N LYS A 27 -1.30 -6.50 7.98
CA LYS A 27 -2.40 -6.44 7.02
C LYS A 27 -2.53 -5.02 6.48
N PRO A 28 -3.01 -4.85 5.24
CA PRO A 28 -3.24 -3.50 4.72
C PRO A 28 -4.37 -2.77 5.49
N THR A 29 -5.22 -3.49 6.26
CA THR A 29 -6.27 -2.92 7.11
C THR A 29 -5.71 -2.39 8.43
N GLU A 30 -4.49 -2.79 8.78
CA GLU A 30 -3.79 -2.34 9.99
C GLU A 30 -2.88 -1.14 9.69
N VAL A 31 -2.86 -0.68 8.43
CA VAL A 31 -1.99 0.39 7.99
C VAL A 31 -2.79 1.46 7.25
N SER A 32 -2.75 2.67 7.80
CA SER A 32 -3.36 3.82 7.14
C SER A 32 -2.61 4.17 5.86
N ILE A 33 -3.35 4.62 4.84
CA ILE A 33 -2.82 5.01 3.53
C ILE A 33 -1.68 6.05 3.62
N GLY A 34 -1.70 6.98 4.56
CA GLY A 34 -0.64 7.97 4.76
C GLY A 34 0.56 7.50 5.58
N SER A 35 0.63 6.21 5.93
CA SER A 35 1.70 5.69 6.76
C SER A 35 3.04 5.67 6.01
N HIS A 36 4.10 6.06 6.72
CA HIS A 36 5.47 5.92 6.27
C HIS A 36 6.02 4.49 6.42
N LYS A 37 5.18 3.54 6.84
CA LYS A 37 5.55 2.12 6.93
C LYS A 37 5.94 1.60 5.55
N LYS A 38 7.12 0.99 5.49
CA LYS A 38 7.60 0.26 4.31
C LYS A 38 7.00 -1.14 4.32
N VAL A 39 6.42 -1.51 3.20
CA VAL A 39 5.83 -2.83 2.96
C VAL A 39 6.28 -3.34 1.62
N ILE A 40 6.20 -4.66 1.46
CA ILE A 40 6.51 -5.34 0.22
C ILE A 40 5.26 -5.28 -0.65
N TRP A 41 5.36 -4.58 -1.76
CA TRP A 41 4.37 -4.58 -2.82
C TRP A 41 4.67 -5.73 -3.76
N ARG A 42 3.62 -6.31 -4.33
CA ARG A 42 3.69 -7.33 -5.37
C ARG A 42 2.74 -6.90 -6.48
N CYS A 43 3.21 -6.83 -7.71
CA CYS A 43 2.28 -6.59 -8.81
C CYS A 43 1.78 -7.88 -9.47
N GLU A 44 0.78 -7.75 -10.33
CA GLU A 44 0.20 -8.84 -11.12
C GLU A 44 1.22 -9.62 -11.96
N LYS A 45 2.32 -8.98 -12.39
CA LYS A 45 3.43 -9.64 -13.11
C LYS A 45 4.36 -10.45 -12.20
N GLY A 46 4.16 -10.41 -10.89
CA GLY A 46 4.98 -11.10 -9.91
C GLY A 46 6.25 -10.36 -9.49
N HIS A 47 6.41 -9.09 -9.87
CA HIS A 47 7.51 -8.26 -9.33
C HIS A 47 7.19 -7.87 -7.88
N GLU A 48 8.19 -7.97 -7.01
CA GLU A 48 8.08 -7.59 -5.61
C GLU A 48 9.09 -6.48 -5.28
N TRP A 49 8.64 -5.42 -4.61
CA TRP A 49 9.50 -4.29 -4.23
C TRP A 49 9.06 -3.68 -2.90
N GLU A 50 10.01 -3.09 -2.18
CA GLU A 50 9.74 -2.46 -0.89
C GLU A 50 9.50 -0.95 -1.06
N ALA A 51 8.30 -0.48 -0.70
CA ALA A 51 7.96 0.93 -0.74
C ALA A 51 7.04 1.34 0.42
N ALA A 52 7.05 2.63 0.75
CA ALA A 52 6.19 3.16 1.81
C ALA A 52 4.73 3.27 1.33
N VAL A 53 3.77 2.93 2.19
CA VAL A 53 2.33 2.98 1.87
C VAL A 53 1.90 4.35 1.35
N LYS A 54 2.34 5.42 2.01
CA LYS A 54 2.10 6.79 1.55
C LYS A 54 2.55 7.08 0.11
N SER A 55 3.59 6.42 -0.39
CA SER A 55 4.10 6.67 -1.75
C SER A 55 3.23 6.00 -2.81
N ARG A 56 2.35 5.08 -2.42
CA ARG A 56 1.44 4.39 -3.33
C ARG A 56 0.05 4.99 -3.35
N THR A 57 -0.42 5.35 -2.17
CA THR A 57 -1.78 5.84 -1.97
C THR A 57 -1.87 7.35 -2.16
N ILE A 58 -0.88 8.12 -1.68
CA ILE A 58 -0.89 9.59 -1.70
C ILE A 58 0.02 10.10 -2.81
N ASN A 59 1.25 9.60 -2.88
CA ASN A 59 2.30 10.21 -3.67
C ASN A 59 2.82 9.22 -4.71
N LYS A 60 1.96 8.80 -5.65
CA LYS A 60 2.30 7.89 -6.76
C LYS A 60 3.53 8.44 -7.49
N THR A 61 4.71 8.04 -7.07
CA THR A 61 5.96 8.45 -7.70
C THR A 61 6.23 7.53 -8.88
N ASP A 62 6.85 8.10 -9.91
CA ASP A 62 7.24 7.41 -11.15
C ASP A 62 8.06 6.12 -10.91
N ALA A 63 8.70 6.01 -9.74
CA ALA A 63 9.41 4.81 -9.29
C ALA A 63 8.53 3.55 -9.25
N ASP A 64 7.23 3.71 -9.02
CA ASP A 64 6.29 2.60 -8.93
C ASP A 64 5.82 2.10 -10.30
N VAL A 65 5.64 3.04 -11.24
CA VAL A 65 5.37 2.76 -12.66
C VAL A 65 6.51 1.93 -13.25
N LEU A 66 7.76 2.23 -12.88
CA LEU A 66 8.95 1.53 -13.36
C LEU A 66 9.02 0.05 -12.94
N ILE A 67 8.41 -0.37 -11.82
CA ILE A 67 8.55 -1.75 -11.33
C ILE A 67 7.57 -2.70 -12.02
N CYS A 68 6.32 -2.31 -12.26
CA CYS A 68 5.35 -3.20 -12.91
C CYS A 68 5.02 -2.87 -14.37
N GLY A 69 5.41 -1.71 -14.89
CA GLY A 69 5.33 -1.44 -16.31
C GLY A 69 5.18 0.03 -16.62
N GLY A 70 6.30 0.68 -16.91
CA GLY A 70 6.30 1.88 -17.72
C GLY A 70 5.94 1.49 -19.15
N SER A 71 4.95 2.17 -19.72
CA SER A 71 4.87 2.44 -21.15
C SER A 71 4.92 3.94 -21.33
#